data_AF-T1IAD4-F1
#
_entry.id   AF-T1IAD4-F1
#
_cell.length_a   1.000
_cell.length_b   1.000
_cell.length_c   1.000
_cell.angle_alpha   90.00
_cell.angle_beta   90.00
_cell.angle_gamma   90.00
#
_symmetry.space_group_name_H-M   'P 1'
#
loop_
_entity.id
_entity.type
_entity.pdbx_description
1 polymer ?
#
loop_
_entity_poly.entity_id
_entity_poly.type
_entity_poly.pdbx_seq_one_letter_code
_entity_poly.pdbx_strand_id
1 'polypeptide(L)'
;MGRLVTYELVPGGRALAVTNHNKINYIHLMAHFRMHTQIKEQTAAFIRGFRSIINLDWLALFSIPELQRLISGDNVPLDMVDLRRHTQYYGGFHDSHRVVLWLWDILQKDFTEEERKLFLKFVTSCSKPPLLGFAHLEPPFSIRCVEVGDDEDTGDTIG
;
A
#
# COMPACT_ATOMS: atom_id res chain seq x y z
N MET A 1 -7.66 22.28 17.59
CA MET A 1 -7.50 23.12 16.38
C MET A 1 -6.11 22.86 15.80
N GLY A 2 -6.01 22.52 14.51
CA GLY A 2 -4.72 22.31 13.85
C GLY A 2 -4.04 23.62 13.49
N ARG A 3 -2.72 23.74 13.70
CA ARG A 3 -1.90 24.86 13.23
C ARG A 3 -1.30 24.51 11.88
N LEU A 4 -1.45 25.38 10.89
CA LEU A 4 -0.74 25.25 9.61
C LEU A 4 0.75 25.58 9.82
N VAL A 5 1.62 24.66 9.42
CA VAL A 5 3.07 24.82 9.49
C VAL A 5 3.65 24.53 8.11
N THR A 6 4.52 25.42 7.64
CA THR A 6 5.18 25.31 6.33
C THR A 6 6.64 24.92 6.55
N TYR A 7 7.11 23.93 5.77
CA TYR A 7 8.50 23.47 5.79
C TYR A 7 9.12 23.71 4.42
N GLU A 8 10.34 24.24 4.41
CA GLU A 8 11.13 24.31 3.19
C GLU A 8 11.84 22.97 2.98
N LEU A 9 11.71 22.40 1.77
CA LEU A 9 12.37 21.13 1.42
C LEU A 9 13.88 21.30 1.18
N VAL A 10 14.27 22.50 0.78
CA VAL A 10 15.66 22.95 0.61
C VAL A 10 15.77 24.37 1.16
N PRO A 11 16.96 24.81 1.61
CA PRO A 11 17.16 26.17 2.09
C PRO A 11 16.74 27.21 1.04
N GLY A 12 15.86 28.15 1.42
CA GLY A 12 15.36 29.18 0.50
C GLY A 12 14.34 28.68 -0.52
N GLY A 13 13.86 27.44 -0.36
CA GLY A 13 12.95 26.79 -1.31
C GLY A 13 11.61 27.52 -1.49
N ARG A 14 11.20 28.38 -0.56
CA ARG A 14 9.99 29.21 -0.71
C ARG A 14 10.03 30.13 -1.93
N ALA A 15 11.22 30.58 -2.34
CA ALA A 15 11.40 31.44 -3.51
C ALA A 15 11.59 30.66 -4.81
N LEU A 16 11.70 29.33 -4.74
CA LEU A 16 11.95 28.47 -5.90
C LEU A 16 10.64 27.89 -6.41
N ALA A 17 10.22 28.28 -7.62
CA ALA A 17 9.08 27.67 -8.29
C ALA A 17 9.41 26.24 -8.75
N VAL A 18 8.44 25.33 -8.64
CA VAL A 18 8.53 24.00 -9.25
C VAL A 18 8.24 24.13 -10.75
N THR A 19 9.14 23.62 -11.57
CA THR A 19 9.10 23.67 -13.04
C THR A 19 9.29 22.26 -13.62
N ASN A 20 9.02 22.08 -14.91
CA ASN A 20 9.23 20.78 -15.58
C ASN A 20 10.68 20.27 -15.48
N HIS A 21 11.66 21.16 -15.31
CA HIS A 21 13.06 20.79 -15.15
C HIS A 21 13.39 20.28 -13.74
N ASN A 22 12.76 20.83 -12.70
CA ASN A 22 13.06 20.47 -11.30
C ASN A 22 11.99 19.56 -10.65
N LYS A 23 10.92 19.19 -11.36
CA LYS A 23 9.81 18.38 -10.84
C LYS A 23 10.24 17.06 -10.22
N ILE A 24 11.20 16.35 -10.85
CA ILE A 24 11.67 15.06 -10.35
C ILE A 24 12.40 15.22 -9.01
N ASN A 25 13.27 16.24 -8.90
CA ASN A 25 13.95 16.56 -7.64
C ASN A 25 12.95 16.94 -6.55
N TYR A 26 11.94 17.73 -6.89
CA TYR A 26 10.86 18.07 -5.97
C TYR A 26 10.12 16.84 -5.45
N ILE A 27 9.78 15.88 -6.33
CA ILE A 27 9.13 14.61 -5.96
C ILE A 27 10.00 13.82 -4.96
N HIS A 28 11.29 13.67 -5.24
CA HIS A 28 12.21 12.96 -4.32
C HIS A 28 12.31 13.66 -2.97
N LEU A 29 12.43 14.99 -2.95
CA LEU A 29 12.49 15.77 -1.73
C LEU A 29 11.19 15.65 -0.92
N MET A 30 10.04 15.67 -1.60
CA MET A 30 8.74 15.50 -0.96
C MET A 30 8.60 14.10 -0.36
N ALA A 31 8.98 13.06 -1.09
CA ALA A 31 8.97 11.69 -0.59
C ALA A 31 9.88 11.53 0.64
N HIS A 32 11.11 12.02 0.58
CA HIS A 32 12.03 12.01 1.72
C HIS A 32 11.48 12.80 2.92
N PHE A 33 10.83 13.95 2.68
CA PHE A 33 10.22 14.72 3.75
C PHE A 33 9.09 13.94 4.43
N ARG A 34 8.16 13.38 3.64
CA ARG A 34 7.00 12.65 4.16
C ARG A 34 7.36 11.35 4.86
N MET A 35 8.30 10.58 4.30
CA MET A 35 8.60 9.23 4.78
C MET A 35 9.71 9.19 5.83
N HIS A 36 10.53 10.25 5.96
CA HIS A 36 11.65 10.27 6.90
C HIS A 36 11.66 11.53 7.77
N THR A 37 11.72 12.72 7.17
CA THR A 37 11.95 13.96 7.93
C THR A 37 10.81 14.29 8.89
N GLN A 38 9.57 14.18 8.42
CA GLN A 38 8.36 14.53 9.17
C GLN A 38 8.15 13.66 10.42
N ILE A 39 8.60 12.41 10.38
CA ILE A 39 8.41 11.42 11.45
C ILE A 39 9.71 11.07 12.19
N LYS A 40 10.79 11.83 11.95
CA LYS A 40 12.15 11.50 12.42
C LYS A 40 12.23 11.31 13.93
N GLU A 41 11.61 12.20 14.70
CA GLU A 41 11.67 12.17 16.17
C GLU A 41 10.92 10.97 16.74
N GLN A 42 9.73 10.68 16.21
CA GLN A 42 8.89 9.55 16.59
C GLN A 42 9.58 8.23 16.25
N THR A 43 10.13 8.12 15.04
CA THR A 43 10.90 6.96 14.61
C THR A 43 12.14 6.75 15.47
N ALA A 44 12.88 7.81 15.79
CA ALA A 44 14.04 7.72 16.67
C ALA A 44 13.67 7.28 18.10
N ALA A 45 12.55 7.79 18.64
CA ALA A 45 12.04 7.38 19.95
C ALA A 45 11.62 5.90 19.96
N PHE A 46 10.88 5.47 18.93
CA PHE A 46 10.48 4.06 18.75
C PHE A 46 11.71 3.14 18.69
N ILE A 47 12.70 3.48 17.87
CA ILE A 47 13.94 2.70 17.74
C ILE A 47 14.69 2.63 19.08
N ARG A 48 14.79 3.73 19.84
CA ARG A 48 15.42 3.72 21.17
C ARG A 48 14.69 2.79 22.14
N GLY A 49 13.36 2.87 22.19
CA GLY A 49 12.55 1.99 23.04
C GLY A 49 12.70 0.52 22.64
N PHE A 50 12.59 0.22 21.35
CA PHE A 50 12.74 -1.13 20.81
C PHE A 50 14.12 -1.73 21.15
N ARG A 51 15.20 -0.94 20.96
CA ARG A 51 16.58 -1.35 21.29
C ARG A 51 16.84 -1.57 22.77
N SER A 52 16.06 -0.96 23.65
CA SER A 52 16.20 -1.18 25.11
C SER A 52 15.74 -2.58 25.54
N ILE A 53 14.94 -3.25 24.71
CA ILE A 53 14.35 -4.56 24.98
C ILE A 53 15.01 -5.65 24.12
N ILE A 54 15.27 -5.35 22.83
CA ILE A 54 15.73 -6.34 21.84
C ILE A 54 17.10 -5.95 21.29
N ASN A 55 18.03 -6.90 21.28
CA ASN A 55 19.35 -6.73 20.66
C ASN A 55 19.21 -6.70 19.12
N LEU A 56 19.74 -5.65 18.48
CA LEU A 56 19.72 -5.49 17.03
C LEU A 56 20.49 -6.57 16.27
N ASP A 57 21.53 -7.14 16.88
CA ASP A 57 22.33 -8.20 16.26
C ASP A 57 21.46 -9.43 15.96
N TRP A 58 20.43 -9.68 16.76
CA TRP A 58 19.45 -10.74 16.52
C TRP A 58 18.52 -10.41 15.36
N LEU A 59 18.20 -9.14 15.15
CA LEU A 59 17.34 -8.71 14.05
C LEU A 59 18.07 -8.78 12.70
N ALA A 60 19.38 -8.59 12.68
CA ALA A 60 20.20 -8.67 11.47
C ALA A 60 20.19 -10.07 10.83
N LEU A 61 19.74 -11.09 11.58
CA LEU A 61 19.55 -12.45 11.09
C LEU A 61 18.30 -12.62 10.21
N PHE A 62 17.35 -11.67 10.28
CA PHE A 62 16.08 -11.76 9.58
C PHE A 62 16.00 -10.78 8.41
N SER A 63 15.45 -11.24 7.29
CA SER A 63 14.97 -10.37 6.23
C SER A 63 13.71 -9.60 6.67
N ILE A 64 13.35 -8.53 5.94
CA ILE A 64 12.16 -7.71 6.25
C ILE A 64 10.87 -8.57 6.36
N PRO A 65 10.59 -9.51 5.43
CA PRO A 65 9.41 -10.36 5.55
C PRO A 65 9.42 -11.29 6.78
N GLU A 66 10.60 -11.81 7.16
CA GLU A 66 10.74 -12.68 8.33
C GLU A 66 10.56 -11.91 9.63
N LEU A 67 11.12 -10.70 9.72
CA LEU A 67 10.89 -9.82 10.87
C LEU A 67 9.42 -9.46 11.01
N GLN A 68 8.73 -9.18 9.90
CA GLN A 68 7.28 -8.93 9.90
C GLN A 68 6.52 -10.16 10.42
N ARG A 69 6.88 -11.37 9.98
CA ARG A 69 6.27 -12.63 10.45
C ARG A 69 6.53 -12.87 11.93
N LEU A 70 7.75 -12.62 12.40
CA LEU A 70 8.12 -12.76 13.81
C LEU A 70 7.26 -11.88 14.73
N ILE A 71 7.04 -10.63 14.32
CA ILE A 71 6.26 -9.66 15.12
C ILE A 71 4.76 -9.94 15.00
N SER A 72 4.29 -10.27 13.79
CA SER A 72 2.86 -10.27 13.47
C SER A 72 2.24 -11.68 13.45
N GLY A 73 3.01 -12.71 13.79
CA GLY A 73 2.63 -14.11 13.69
C GLY A 73 2.46 -14.62 12.25
N ASP A 74 2.18 -15.91 12.17
CA ASP A 74 1.89 -16.61 10.92
C ASP A 74 0.61 -16.10 10.26
N ASN A 75 0.54 -16.27 8.95
CA ASN A 75 -0.57 -15.80 8.14
C ASN A 75 -1.80 -16.70 8.38
N VAL A 76 -2.94 -16.08 8.66
CA VAL A 76 -4.24 -16.77 8.57
C VAL A 76 -4.56 -16.99 7.09
N PRO A 77 -5.09 -18.17 6.70
CA PRO A 77 -5.54 -18.41 5.33
C PRO A 77 -6.53 -17.35 4.88
N LEU A 78 -6.39 -16.92 3.62
CA LEU A 78 -7.26 -15.90 3.06
C LEU A 78 -8.64 -16.48 2.71
N ASP A 79 -9.69 -15.93 3.32
CA ASP A 79 -11.07 -16.27 2.96
C ASP A 79 -11.54 -15.46 1.75
N MET A 80 -11.44 -16.08 0.56
CA MET A 80 -11.87 -15.48 -0.70
C MET A 80 -13.39 -15.28 -0.79
N VAL A 81 -14.18 -16.08 -0.04
CA VAL A 81 -15.64 -15.96 0.00
C VAL A 81 -16.01 -14.73 0.82
N ASP A 82 -15.34 -14.52 1.95
CA ASP A 82 -15.52 -13.32 2.78
C ASP A 82 -15.09 -12.05 2.04
N LEU A 83 -13.96 -12.08 1.31
CA LEU A 83 -13.52 -10.96 0.49
C LEU A 83 -14.55 -10.60 -0.59
N ARG A 84 -15.04 -11.60 -1.35
CA ARG A 84 -16.07 -11.38 -2.37
C ARG A 84 -17.36 -10.83 -1.78
N ARG A 85 -17.82 -11.38 -0.66
CA ARG A 85 -19.05 -10.94 0.02
C ARG A 85 -19.02 -9.46 0.38
N HIS A 86 -17.86 -8.93 0.74
CA HIS A 86 -17.68 -7.54 1.15
C HIS A 86 -17.09 -6.65 0.04
N THR A 87 -17.01 -7.15 -1.20
CA THR A 87 -16.54 -6.37 -2.35
C THR A 87 -17.62 -5.43 -2.87
N GLN A 88 -17.25 -4.17 -3.11
CA GLN A 88 -18.12 -3.16 -3.74
C GLN A 88 -17.84 -3.06 -5.24
N TYR A 89 -18.90 -2.94 -6.03
CA TYR A 89 -18.80 -2.85 -7.49
C TYR A 89 -19.25 -1.48 -8.01
N TYR A 90 -18.51 -0.94 -8.97
CA TYR A 90 -18.75 0.38 -9.55
C TYR A 90 -18.63 0.37 -11.08
N GLY A 91 -19.19 1.37 -11.76
CA GLY A 91 -19.10 1.52 -13.22
C GLY A 91 -19.91 0.47 -13.98
N GLY A 92 -21.08 0.09 -13.49
CA GLY A 92 -21.94 -0.92 -14.13
C GLY A 92 -21.56 -2.38 -13.82
N PHE A 93 -20.43 -2.63 -13.17
CA PHE A 93 -20.14 -3.96 -12.63
C PHE A 93 -21.03 -4.30 -11.44
N HIS A 94 -21.30 -5.60 -11.30
CA HIS A 94 -22.02 -6.22 -10.18
C HIS A 94 -21.54 -7.66 -10.01
N ASP A 95 -21.87 -8.31 -8.89
CA ASP A 95 -21.32 -9.63 -8.52
C ASP A 95 -21.58 -10.74 -9.55
N SER A 96 -22.70 -10.67 -10.26
CA SER A 96 -23.08 -11.61 -11.33
C SER A 96 -22.59 -11.21 -12.73
N HIS A 97 -21.82 -10.12 -12.86
CA HIS A 97 -21.26 -9.72 -14.16
C HIS A 97 -20.24 -10.75 -14.65
N ARG A 98 -20.28 -11.11 -15.94
CA ARG A 98 -19.48 -12.23 -16.49
C ARG A 98 -17.98 -12.14 -16.16
N VAL A 99 -17.39 -10.95 -16.32
CA VAL A 99 -15.96 -10.73 -16.06
C VAL A 99 -15.64 -10.79 -14.55
N VAL A 100 -16.57 -10.36 -13.70
CA VAL A 100 -16.43 -10.46 -12.24
C VAL A 100 -16.47 -11.93 -11.80
N LEU A 101 -17.38 -12.71 -12.38
CA LEU A 101 -17.45 -14.16 -12.13
C LEU A 101 -16.15 -14.86 -12.52
N TRP A 102 -15.56 -14.52 -13.68
CA TRP A 102 -14.27 -15.08 -14.10
C TRP A 102 -13.14 -14.73 -13.15
N LEU A 103 -13.04 -13.48 -12.72
CA LEU A 103 -12.03 -13.06 -11.75
C LEU A 103 -12.11 -13.92 -10.48
N TRP A 104 -13.30 -14.05 -9.90
CA TRP A 104 -13.46 -14.85 -8.68
C TRP A 104 -13.22 -16.34 -8.90
N ASP A 105 -13.58 -16.88 -10.06
CA ASP A 105 -13.34 -18.28 -10.39
C ASP A 105 -11.83 -18.58 -10.46
N ILE A 106 -11.08 -17.72 -11.17
CA ILE A 106 -9.61 -17.80 -11.29
C ILE A 106 -8.96 -17.67 -9.91
N LEU A 107 -9.37 -16.68 -9.11
CA LEU A 107 -8.83 -16.48 -7.76
C LEU A 107 -9.11 -17.68 -6.83
N GLN A 108 -10.25 -18.37 -7.00
CA GLN A 108 -10.62 -19.51 -6.16
C GLN A 108 -10.03 -20.85 -6.62
N LYS A 109 -9.94 -21.09 -7.93
CA LYS A 109 -9.57 -22.39 -8.49
C LYS A 109 -8.13 -22.46 -8.98
N ASP A 110 -7.63 -21.37 -9.57
CA ASP A 110 -6.36 -21.40 -10.28
C ASP A 110 -5.22 -20.82 -9.43
N PHE A 111 -5.51 -19.77 -8.63
CA PHE A 111 -4.49 -19.15 -7.78
C PHE A 111 -4.18 -20.00 -6.55
N THR A 112 -2.90 -20.16 -6.27
CA THR A 112 -2.37 -20.68 -5.01
C THR A 112 -2.62 -19.71 -3.85
N GLU A 113 -2.46 -20.17 -2.60
CA GLU A 113 -2.63 -19.31 -1.43
C GLU A 113 -1.69 -18.09 -1.44
N GLU A 114 -0.45 -18.28 -1.90
CA GLU A 114 0.54 -17.21 -2.00
C GLU A 114 0.18 -16.20 -3.09
N GLU A 115 -0.32 -16.65 -4.25
CA GLU A 115 -0.79 -15.75 -5.31
C GLU A 115 -2.02 -14.94 -4.87
N ARG A 116 -2.92 -15.51 -4.07
CA ARG A 116 -4.05 -14.75 -3.52
C ARG A 116 -3.59 -13.69 -2.51
N LYS A 117 -2.56 -13.99 -1.70
CA LYS A 117 -1.92 -12.98 -0.83
C LYS A 117 -1.26 -11.88 -1.63
N LEU A 118 -0.62 -12.21 -2.75
CA LEU A 118 -0.04 -11.23 -3.67
C LEU A 118 -1.12 -10.36 -4.32
N PHE A 119 -2.24 -10.95 -4.74
CA PHE A 119 -3.41 -10.22 -5.25
C PHE A 119 -3.96 -9.24 -4.20
N LEU A 120 -4.17 -9.70 -2.96
CA LEU A 120 -4.63 -8.82 -1.88
C LEU A 120 -3.64 -7.68 -1.62
N LYS A 121 -2.33 -7.99 -1.60
CA LYS A 121 -1.28 -6.99 -1.43
C LYS A 121 -1.23 -6.01 -2.59
N PHE A 122 -1.46 -6.46 -3.81
CA PHE A 122 -1.50 -5.59 -4.98
C PHE A 122 -2.60 -4.53 -4.84
N VAL A 123 -3.80 -4.92 -4.39
CA VAL A 123 -4.93 -3.99 -4.27
C VAL A 123 -4.88 -3.16 -2.99
N THR A 124 -4.48 -3.74 -1.86
CA THR A 124 -4.59 -3.11 -0.54
C THR A 124 -3.26 -2.65 0.06
N SER A 125 -2.14 -2.92 -0.61
CA SER A 125 -0.78 -2.83 -0.07
C SER A 125 -0.50 -3.72 1.16
N CYS A 126 -1.46 -4.55 1.57
CA CYS A 126 -1.34 -5.48 2.69
C CYS A 126 -1.59 -6.92 2.24
N SER A 127 -0.71 -7.85 2.58
CA SER A 127 -0.89 -9.28 2.26
C SER A 127 -1.71 -10.03 3.33
N LYS A 128 -2.22 -9.34 4.34
CA LYS A 128 -2.98 -9.92 5.45
C LYS A 128 -4.44 -9.43 5.44
N PRO A 129 -5.43 -10.32 5.66
CA PRO A 129 -6.81 -9.91 5.86
C PRO A 129 -6.94 -9.09 7.15
N PRO A 130 -7.96 -8.20 7.27
CA PRO A 130 -8.28 -7.56 8.54
C PRO A 130 -8.60 -8.61 9.61
N LEU A 131 -8.21 -8.33 10.86
CA LEU A 131 -8.40 -9.27 11.97
C LEU A 131 -9.87 -9.69 12.17
N LEU A 132 -10.80 -8.77 11.90
CA LEU A 132 -12.24 -8.97 12.05
C LEU A 132 -12.95 -9.28 10.71
N GLY A 133 -12.19 -9.73 9.69
CA GLY A 133 -12.72 -10.04 8.36
C GLY A 133 -12.88 -8.81 7.45
N PHE A 134 -13.22 -9.06 6.19
CA PHE A 134 -13.24 -8.05 5.13
C PHE A 134 -14.35 -7.01 5.26
N ALA A 135 -15.37 -7.27 6.09
CA ALA A 135 -16.35 -6.27 6.49
C ALA A 135 -15.74 -5.01 7.14
N HIS A 136 -14.55 -5.15 7.72
CA HIS A 136 -13.83 -4.08 8.43
C HIS A 136 -12.62 -3.55 7.62
N LEU A 137 -12.50 -3.91 6.35
CA LEU A 137 -11.48 -3.34 5.48
C LEU A 137 -11.87 -1.90 5.15
N GLU A 138 -11.01 -0.94 5.51
CA GLU A 138 -11.22 0.49 5.25
C GLU A 138 -10.06 1.04 4.42
N PRO A 139 -10.32 1.59 3.21
CA PRO A 139 -11.60 1.58 2.52
C PRO A 139 -12.01 0.16 2.07
N PRO A 140 -13.32 -0.11 1.83
CA PRO A 140 -13.78 -1.40 1.34
C PRO A 140 -13.11 -1.82 0.03
N PHE A 141 -12.87 -3.12 -0.13
CA PHE A 141 -12.36 -3.66 -1.39
C PHE A 141 -13.36 -3.36 -2.51
N SER A 142 -12.89 -2.84 -3.64
CA SER A 142 -13.78 -2.45 -4.72
C SER A 142 -13.24 -2.78 -6.11
N ILE A 143 -14.16 -3.09 -7.02
CA ILE A 143 -13.89 -3.35 -8.44
C ILE A 143 -14.69 -2.35 -9.26
N ARG A 144 -13.99 -1.57 -10.10
CA ARG A 144 -14.58 -0.52 -10.92
C ARG A 144 -14.30 -0.80 -12.39
N CYS A 145 -15.33 -0.74 -13.23
CA CYS A 145 -15.12 -0.62 -14.66
C CYS A 145 -14.64 0.82 -14.95
N VAL A 146 -13.46 0.93 -15.55
CA VAL A 146 -12.89 2.21 -15.99
C VAL A 146 -12.95 2.21 -17.51
N GLU A 147 -13.71 3.15 -18.07
CA GLU A 147 -13.67 3.43 -19.50
C GLU A 147 -12.34 4.13 -19.79
N VAL A 148 -11.50 3.53 -20.63
CA VAL A 148 -10.32 4.20 -21.16
C VAL A 148 -10.80 4.97 -22.39
N GLY A 149 -10.84 6.30 -22.29
CA GLY A 149 -10.98 7.15 -23.47
C GLY A 149 -9.73 7.02 -24.33
N ASP A 150 -9.86 7.10 -25.66
CA ASP A 150 -8.76 6.90 -26.62
C ASP A 150 -7.62 7.93 -26.54
N ASP A 151 -7.64 8.85 -25.58
CA ASP A 151 -6.65 9.91 -25.43
C ASP A 151 -5.80 9.73 -24.16
N GLU A 152 -4.47 9.62 -24.37
CA GLU A 152 -3.36 9.65 -23.40
C GLU A 152 -2.81 8.31 -22.86
N ASP A 153 -2.60 7.30 -23.73
CA ASP A 153 -1.50 6.34 -23.55
C ASP A 153 -0.26 6.78 -24.35
N THR A 154 0.38 7.89 -23.94
CA THR A 154 1.78 8.11 -24.30
C THR A 154 2.62 7.26 -23.35
N GLY A 155 2.73 5.98 -23.66
CA GLY A 155 3.46 5.00 -22.88
C GLY A 155 4.92 5.43 -22.65
N ASP A 156 5.21 5.93 -21.46
CA ASP A 156 6.57 6.08 -20.91
C ASP A 156 7.07 4.73 -20.33
N THR A 157 6.76 3.61 -20.99
CA THR A 157 7.50 2.37 -20.74
C THR A 157 8.81 2.45 -21.51
N ILE A 158 9.82 2.99 -20.83
CA ILE A 158 11.23 2.95 -21.23
C ILE A 158 11.60 1.48 -21.50
N GLY A 159 11.88 1.16 -22.75
CA GLY A 159 12.73 0.05 -23.18
C GLY A 159 14.14 0.53 -23.42
#